data_AF-A0A662VTN8-F1
#
_entry.id   AF-A0A662VTN8-F1
#
_cell.length_a   1.000
_cell.length_b   1.000
_cell.length_c   1.000
_cell.angle_alpha   90.00
_cell.angle_beta   90.00
_cell.angle_gamma   90.00
#
_symmetry.space_group_name_H-M   'P 1'
#
loop_
_entity.id
_entity.type
_entity.pdbx_description
1 polymer ?
#
loop_
_entity_poly.entity_id
_entity_poly.type
_entity_poly.pdbx_seq_one_letter_code
_entity_poly.pdbx_strand_id
1 'polypeptide(L)'
;MATLIPLSIVFFSYIMVSTLNDKSTFLFYAITAIIIALVMVIVLAFVVSNSISKPIVELSMISERVSMGELETEVPHQDRDDEIGLLAKSIERLRRSLKIAIDSLEEALR
;
A
#
# COMPACT_ATOMS: atom_id res chain seq x y z
N MET A 1 2.64 13.77 -48.13
CA MET A 1 2.42 13.19 -46.79
C MET A 1 2.26 14.34 -45.80
N ALA A 2 1.04 14.65 -45.39
CA ALA A 2 0.79 15.66 -44.36
C ALA A 2 0.95 14.99 -42.98
N THR A 3 1.91 15.42 -42.17
CA THR A 3 2.07 14.94 -40.80
C THR A 3 0.97 15.55 -39.95
N LEU A 4 -0.06 14.76 -39.64
CA LEU A 4 -1.07 15.10 -38.65
C LEU A 4 -0.39 15.14 -37.28
N ILE A 5 -0.02 16.35 -36.84
CA ILE A 5 0.47 16.57 -35.48
C ILE A 5 -0.73 16.39 -34.53
N PRO A 6 -0.62 15.55 -33.48
CA PRO A 6 -1.70 15.32 -32.53
C PRO A 6 -2.20 16.62 -31.90
N LEU A 7 -3.52 16.74 -31.77
CA LEU A 7 -4.16 17.91 -31.16
C LEU A 7 -3.66 18.15 -29.71
N SER A 8 -3.30 17.08 -28.99
CA SER A 8 -2.68 17.16 -27.66
C SER A 8 -1.34 17.88 -27.66
N ILE A 9 -0.52 17.71 -28.70
CA ILE A 9 0.80 18.34 -28.83
C ILE A 9 0.64 19.83 -29.17
N VAL A 10 -0.28 20.17 -30.08
CA VAL A 10 -0.58 21.57 -30.42
C VAL A 10 -1.15 22.31 -29.20
N PHE A 11 -2.07 21.67 -28.48
CA PHE A 11 -2.65 22.21 -27.24
C PHE A 11 -1.59 22.43 -26.16
N PHE A 12 -0.71 21.45 -25.95
CA PHE A 12 0.42 21.57 -25.02
C PHE A 12 1.38 22.70 -25.43
N SER A 13 1.71 22.81 -26.72
CA SER A 13 2.58 23.86 -27.25
C SER A 13 1.98 25.27 -27.09
N TYR A 14 0.68 25.43 -27.36
CA TYR A 14 -0.03 26.69 -27.16
C TYR A 14 -0.03 27.11 -25.68
N ILE A 15 -0.36 26.17 -24.78
CA ILE A 15 -0.29 26.41 -23.33
C ILE A 15 1.13 26.79 -22.91
N MET A 16 2.16 26.13 -23.44
CA MET A 16 3.56 26.43 -23.12
C MET A 16 3.95 27.85 -23.56
N VAL A 17 3.56 28.27 -24.77
CA VAL A 17 3.85 29.61 -25.29
C VAL A 17 3.08 30.70 -24.54
N SER A 18 1.79 30.50 -24.24
CA SER A 18 1.00 31.47 -23.49
C SER A 18 1.50 31.64 -22.04
N THR A 19 2.03 30.57 -21.46
CA THR A 19 2.60 30.53 -20.11
C THR A 19 3.91 31.32 -20.00
N LEU A 20 4.72 31.39 -21.08
CA LEU A 20 5.96 32.18 -21.11
C LEU A 20 5.71 33.69 -21.23
N ASN A 21 4.53 34.10 -21.72
CA ASN A 21 4.23 35.49 -22.08
C ASN A 21 3.50 36.27 -20.97
N ASP A 22 2.94 35.58 -19.97
CA ASP A 22 2.19 36.19 -18.86
C ASP A 22 2.51 35.51 -17.52
N LYS A 23 3.12 36.28 -16.62
CA LYS A 23 3.50 35.83 -15.26
C LYS A 23 2.30 35.36 -14.44
N SER A 24 1.12 35.95 -14.63
CA SER A 24 -0.06 35.63 -13.83
C SER A 24 -0.66 34.27 -14.22
N THR A 25 -0.72 34.00 -15.52
CA THR A 25 -1.12 32.70 -16.08
C THR A 25 -0.13 31.60 -15.68
N PHE A 26 1.18 31.88 -15.69
CA PHE A 26 2.20 30.95 -15.17
C PHE A 26 1.97 30.59 -13.70
N LEU A 27 1.76 31.59 -12.83
CA LEU A 27 1.53 31.37 -11.39
C LEU A 27 0.27 30.55 -11.14
N PHE A 28 -0.81 30.80 -11.89
CA PHE A 28 -2.05 30.01 -11.77
C PHE A 28 -1.82 28.52 -12.06
N TYR A 29 -1.13 28.19 -13.16
CA TYR A 29 -0.82 26.80 -13.49
C TYR A 29 0.14 26.16 -12.50
N ALA A 30 1.16 26.89 -12.02
CA ALA A 30 2.09 26.40 -11.01
C ALA A 30 1.37 26.04 -9.70
N ILE A 31 0.49 26.91 -9.20
CA ILE A 31 -0.31 26.66 -8.00
C ILE A 31 -1.24 25.45 -8.21
N THR A 32 -1.92 25.39 -9.35
CA THR A 32 -2.81 24.27 -9.69
C THR A 32 -2.05 22.94 -9.70
N ALA A 33 -0.86 22.91 -10.31
CA ALA A 33 0.00 21.72 -10.34
C ALA A 33 0.44 21.29 -8.94
N ILE A 34 0.81 22.24 -8.07
CA ILE A 34 1.19 21.96 -6.67
C ILE A 34 0.00 21.36 -5.91
N ILE A 35 -1.20 21.92 -6.06
CA ILE A 35 -2.41 21.41 -5.41
C ILE A 35 -2.68 19.96 -5.85
N ILE A 36 -2.61 19.68 -7.15
CA ILE A 36 -2.80 18.33 -7.68
C ILE A 36 -1.73 17.38 -7.11
N ALA A 37 -0.47 17.80 -7.07
CA ALA A 37 0.62 17.01 -6.51
C ALA A 37 0.38 16.69 -5.01
N LEU A 38 -0.05 17.67 -4.22
CA LEU A 38 -0.39 17.48 -2.81
C LEU A 38 -1.54 16.49 -2.63
N VAL A 39 -2.60 16.61 -3.43
CA VAL A 39 -3.72 15.66 -3.41
C VAL A 39 -3.24 14.25 -3.75
N MET A 40 -2.40 14.09 -4.79
CA MET A 40 -1.83 12.79 -5.13
C MET A 40 -0.99 12.18 -4.00
N VAL A 41 -0.17 12.99 -3.32
CA VAL A 41 0.63 12.52 -2.17
C VAL A 41 -0.28 12.05 -1.04
N ILE A 42 -1.34 12.78 -0.71
CA ILE A 42 -2.29 12.40 0.34
C ILE A 42 -2.99 11.09 -0.01
N VAL A 43 -3.45 10.96 -1.26
CA VAL A 43 -4.10 9.72 -1.74
C VAL A 43 -3.13 8.55 -1.66
N LEU A 44 -1.91 8.69 -2.16
CA LEU A 44 -0.89 7.64 -2.10
C LEU A 44 -0.55 7.25 -0.67
N ALA A 45 -0.38 8.23 0.23
CA ALA A 45 -0.12 7.97 1.65
C ALA A 45 -1.27 7.17 2.29
N PHE A 46 -2.51 7.54 2.00
CA PHE A 46 -3.69 6.81 2.48
C PHE A 46 -3.75 5.38 1.94
N VAL A 47 -3.50 5.20 0.64
CA VAL A 47 -3.47 3.88 0.00
C VAL A 47 -2.38 3.01 0.62
N VAL A 48 -1.14 3.49 0.72
CA VAL A 48 -0.01 2.72 1.29
C VAL A 48 -0.27 2.39 2.76
N SER A 49 -0.74 3.37 3.55
CA SER A 49 -1.03 3.16 4.97
C SER A 49 -2.07 2.05 5.16
N ASN A 50 -3.16 2.05 4.39
CA ASN A 50 -4.23 1.06 4.55
C ASN A 50 -3.95 -0.28 3.87
N SER A 51 -3.24 -0.29 2.74
CA SER A 51 -3.01 -1.52 1.97
C SER A 51 -1.77 -2.30 2.42
N ILE A 52 -0.80 -1.63 3.06
CA ILE A 52 0.49 -2.21 3.44
C ILE A 52 0.78 -1.99 4.94
N SER A 53 0.90 -0.74 5.39
CA SER A 53 1.41 -0.46 6.73
C SER A 53 0.52 -1.02 7.84
N LYS A 54 -0.80 -0.81 7.76
CA LYS A 54 -1.76 -1.33 8.74
C LYS A 54 -1.76 -2.87 8.80
N PRO A 55 -1.93 -3.61 7.68
CA PRO A 55 -1.82 -5.07 7.70
C PRO A 55 -0.51 -5.60 8.27
N ILE A 56 0.63 -4.96 7.97
CA ILE A 56 1.94 -5.37 8.52
C ILE A 56 1.95 -5.21 10.05
N VAL A 57 1.45 -4.08 10.58
CA VAL A 57 1.37 -3.85 12.02
C VAL A 57 0.46 -4.87 12.69
N GLU A 58 -0.70 -5.17 12.09
CA GLU A 58 -1.63 -6.19 12.60
C GLU A 58 -1.00 -7.59 12.63
N LEU A 59 -0.32 -8.00 11.55
CA LEU A 59 0.39 -9.27 11.50
C LEU A 59 1.58 -9.33 12.48
N SER A 60 2.26 -8.21 12.71
CA SER A 60 3.31 -8.11 13.74
C SER A 60 2.74 -8.30 15.14
N MET A 61 1.59 -7.69 15.45
CA MET A 61 0.93 -7.87 16.74
C MET A 61 0.48 -9.30 16.96
N ILE A 62 -0.06 -9.95 15.92
CA ILE A 62 -0.43 -11.38 15.99
C ILE A 62 0.80 -12.25 16.20
N SER A 63 1.91 -11.98 15.51
CA SER A 63 3.16 -12.73 15.70
C SER A 63 3.67 -12.64 17.13
N GLU A 64 3.57 -11.46 17.77
CA GLU A 64 3.93 -11.27 19.17
C GLU A 64 3.01 -12.05 20.12
N ARG A 65 1.68 -12.05 19.87
CA ARG A 65 0.74 -12.84 20.67
C ARG A 65 1.00 -14.34 20.55
N VAL A 66 1.30 -14.82 19.34
CA VAL A 66 1.67 -16.21 19.08
C VAL A 66 2.97 -16.58 19.81
N SER A 67 3.96 -15.68 19.85
CA SER A 67 5.22 -15.92 20.58
C SER A 67 5.01 -16.02 22.09
N MET A 68 3.99 -15.35 22.63
CA MET A 68 3.56 -15.44 24.03
C MET A 68 2.67 -16.66 24.34
N GLY A 69 2.40 -17.53 23.37
CA GLY A 69 1.60 -18.74 23.55
C GLY A 69 0.10 -18.55 23.35
N GLU A 70 -0.36 -17.39 22.86
CA GLU A 70 -1.78 -17.18 22.53
C GLU A 70 -2.14 -17.81 21.18
N LEU A 71 -2.22 -19.14 21.17
CA LEU A 71 -2.35 -19.91 19.93
C LEU A 71 -3.79 -20.07 19.44
N GLU A 72 -4.82 -19.66 20.18
CA GLU A 72 -6.21 -19.71 19.67
C GLU A 72 -6.59 -18.52 18.79
N THR A 73 -5.64 -17.61 18.54
CA THR A 73 -5.90 -16.37 17.80
C THR A 73 -5.91 -16.60 16.30
N GLU A 74 -6.90 -16.02 15.61
CA GLU A 74 -6.95 -16.04 14.15
C GLU A 74 -5.96 -15.04 13.54
N VAL A 75 -5.23 -15.47 12.51
CA VAL A 75 -4.34 -14.58 11.75
C VAL A 75 -5.16 -13.85 10.67
N PRO A 76 -5.23 -12.51 10.65
CA PRO A 76 -6.00 -11.75 9.67
C PRO A 76 -5.31 -11.75 8.29
N HIS A 77 -6.00 -11.24 7.26
CA HIS A 77 -5.48 -11.01 5.90
C HIS A 77 -5.08 -12.26 5.10
N GLN A 78 -5.48 -13.46 5.52
CA GLN A 78 -5.18 -14.72 4.82
C GLN A 78 -5.87 -14.86 3.46
N ASP A 79 -6.92 -14.10 3.20
CA ASP A 79 -7.68 -14.09 1.96
C ASP A 79 -7.03 -13.23 0.86
N ARG A 80 -6.00 -12.45 1.18
CA ARG A 80 -5.29 -11.63 0.20
C ARG A 80 -4.45 -12.49 -0.77
N ASP A 81 -4.38 -12.00 -2.00
CA ASP A 81 -3.65 -12.61 -3.12
C ASP A 81 -2.29 -11.93 -3.41
N ASP A 82 -1.80 -11.10 -2.49
CA ASP A 82 -0.53 -10.40 -2.57
C ASP A 82 0.49 -10.91 -1.53
N GLU A 83 1.64 -10.24 -1.43
CA GLU A 83 2.71 -10.58 -0.50
C GLU A 83 2.27 -10.48 0.97
N ILE A 84 1.30 -9.61 1.28
CA ILE A 84 0.72 -9.50 2.63
C ILE A 84 -0.08 -10.75 2.96
N GLY A 85 -0.88 -11.24 2.01
CA GLY A 85 -1.60 -12.51 2.16
C GLY A 85 -0.66 -13.71 2.28
N LEU A 86 0.42 -13.73 1.51
CA LEU A 86 1.46 -14.76 1.61
C LEU A 86 2.12 -14.75 3.00
N LEU A 87 2.41 -13.57 3.55
CA LEU A 87 2.96 -13.41 4.89
C LEU A 87 1.96 -13.90 5.96
N ALA A 88 0.69 -13.49 5.87
CA ALA A 88 -0.38 -13.93 6.77
C ALA A 88 -0.51 -15.46 6.80
N LYS A 89 -0.58 -16.11 5.64
CA LYS A 89 -0.62 -17.58 5.51
C LYS A 89 0.62 -18.24 6.13
N SER A 90 1.79 -17.60 6.04
CA SER A 90 3.03 -18.11 6.63
C SER A 90 3.02 -18.04 8.16
N ILE A 91 2.53 -16.93 8.73
CA ILE A 91 2.34 -16.79 10.19
C ILE A 91 1.30 -17.77 10.71
N GLU A 92 0.19 -18.00 10.00
CA GLU A 92 -0.81 -19.00 10.39
C GLU A 92 -0.22 -20.41 10.43
N ARG A 93 0.60 -20.78 9.44
CA ARG A 93 1.31 -22.07 9.46
C ARG A 93 2.25 -22.17 10.67
N LEU A 94 2.97 -21.10 11.01
CA LEU A 94 3.82 -21.06 12.19
C LEU A 94 3.02 -21.26 13.48
N ARG A 95 1.92 -20.52 13.66
CA ARG A 95 1.03 -20.65 14.82
C ARG A 95 0.51 -22.08 14.98
N ARG A 96 0.02 -22.70 13.90
CA ARG A 96 -0.45 -24.10 13.92
C ARG A 96 0.66 -25.08 14.31
N SER A 97 1.84 -24.92 13.74
CA SER A 97 2.99 -25.79 14.07
C SER A 97 3.38 -25.68 15.55
N LEU A 98 3.38 -24.47 16.11
CA LEU A 98 3.62 -24.27 17.53
C LEU A 98 2.53 -24.92 18.40
N LYS A 99 1.27 -24.81 18.00
CA LYS A 99 0.16 -25.43 18.73
C LYS A 99 0.31 -26.94 18.80
N ILE A 100 0.55 -27.57 17.65
CA ILE A 100 0.79 -29.01 17.56
C ILE A 100 1.99 -29.42 18.43
N ALA A 101 3.08 -28.64 18.42
CA ALA A 101 4.26 -28.93 19.23
C ALA A 101 3.96 -28.89 20.74
N ILE A 102 3.24 -27.87 21.21
CA ILE A 102 2.83 -27.75 22.63
C ILE A 102 1.87 -28.87 23.02
N ASP A 103 0.83 -29.12 22.22
CA ASP A 103 -0.14 -30.19 22.47
C ASP A 103 0.55 -31.55 22.59
N SER A 104 1.51 -31.85 21.71
CA SER A 104 2.28 -33.09 21.74
C SER A 104 3.16 -33.23 22.99
N LEU A 105 3.68 -32.12 23.52
CA LEU A 105 4.46 -32.11 24.75
C LEU A 105 3.56 -32.35 25.96
N GLU A 106 2.37 -31.74 26.00
CA GLU A 106 1.39 -31.99 27.06
C GLU A 106 0.93 -33.45 27.10
N GLU A 107 0.71 -34.07 25.95
CA GLU A 107 0.38 -35.49 25.85
C GLU A 107 1.52 -36.39 26.36
N ALA A 108 2.78 -36.06 26.07
CA ALA A 108 3.93 -36.85 26.53
C ALA A 108 4.21 -36.72 28.04
N LEU A 109 3.73 -35.66 28.69
CA LEU A 109 3.88 -35.41 30.11
C LEU A 109 2.72 -35.97 30.96
N ARG A 110 1.64 -36.45 30.32
CA ARG A 110 0.51 -37.12 30.98
C ARG A 110 0.76 -38.61 31.17
#